data_AF-A0A7J6UCK6-F1
#
_entry.id   AF-A0A7J6UCK6-F1
#
_cell.length_a   1.000
_cell.length_b   1.000
_cell.length_c   1.000
_cell.angle_alpha   90.00
_cell.angle_beta   90.00
_cell.angle_gamma   90.00
#
_symmetry.space_group_name_H-M   'P 1'
#
loop_
_entity.id
_entity.type
_entity.pdbx_description
1 polymer ?
#
loop_
_entity_poly.entity_id
_entity_poly.type
_entity_poly.pdbx_seq_one_letter_code
_entity_poly.pdbx_strand_id
1 'polypeptide(L)'
;MSSRPPSVPPVPVKTEDEKAREAAEQKAAVTVDALGRKKWDKAFFAKKADEEEQEEALRYLKGLKRENDTPVERAPLRQRTEVVDLEKDLGKRKLITERTVKKHQGGYWCKVCECLLKDSQSYLDHLNGRDHNRNMGMNMRVEKVSVDRVKEKLEEMKKLAREKAQKDTKEDVIDREAVQERLEHIKREEEKDKQRKKEKKKLKKRKKREALYGPGYLSTKEEDEPAEGGTATESSHDELMRIMGISGFGGS
;
A
#
# COMPACT_ATOMS: atom_id res chain seq x y z
N MET A 1 -14.45 -51.20 -24.55
CA MET A 1 -15.80 -50.62 -24.43
C MET A 1 -15.94 -50.07 -23.03
N SER A 2 -16.13 -48.75 -22.87
CA SER A 2 -16.23 -48.12 -21.56
C SER A 2 -17.69 -47.91 -21.19
N SER A 3 -18.22 -48.73 -20.29
CA SER A 3 -19.57 -48.56 -19.74
C SER A 3 -19.57 -47.39 -18.75
N ARG A 4 -20.27 -46.31 -19.11
CA ARG A 4 -20.59 -45.26 -18.13
C ARG A 4 -21.40 -45.89 -16.99
N PRO A 5 -21.09 -45.62 -15.71
CA PRO A 5 -21.97 -46.01 -14.62
C PRO A 5 -23.33 -45.29 -14.79
N PRO A 6 -24.45 -45.94 -14.43
CA PRO A 6 -25.77 -45.34 -14.59
C PRO A 6 -25.89 -44.09 -13.70
N SER A 7 -26.48 -43.03 -14.25
CA SER A 7 -26.79 -41.81 -13.49
C SER A 7 -27.81 -42.14 -12.40
N VAL A 8 -27.38 -42.12 -11.14
CA VAL A 8 -28.27 -42.27 -10.00
C VAL A 8 -29.26 -41.11 -10.01
N PRO A 9 -30.59 -41.34 -9.93
CA PRO A 9 -31.55 -40.26 -9.86
C PRO A 9 -31.32 -39.44 -8.58
N PRO A 10 -31.49 -38.11 -8.61
CA PRO A 10 -31.36 -37.31 -7.40
C PRO A 10 -32.36 -37.82 -6.36
N VAL A 11 -31.88 -38.01 -5.13
CA VAL A 11 -32.74 -38.31 -3.98
C VAL A 11 -33.73 -37.16 -3.83
N PRO A 12 -35.03 -37.42 -3.58
CA PRO A 12 -35.99 -36.34 -3.34
C PRO A 12 -35.50 -35.50 -2.15
N VAL A 13 -35.05 -34.28 -2.46
CA VAL A 13 -34.72 -33.29 -1.44
C VAL A 13 -36.04 -32.92 -0.78
N LYS A 14 -36.21 -33.27 0.51
CA LYS A 14 -37.39 -32.91 1.29
C LYS A 14 -37.70 -31.42 1.04
N THR A 15 -38.88 -31.17 0.48
CA THR A 15 -39.32 -29.84 0.05
C THR A 15 -39.39 -28.91 1.26
N GLU A 16 -39.36 -27.60 1.02
CA GLU A 16 -39.41 -26.63 2.13
C GLU A 16 -40.71 -26.75 2.93
N ASP A 17 -41.81 -27.14 2.28
CA ASP A 17 -43.09 -27.46 2.90
C ASP A 17 -43.04 -28.71 3.80
N GLU A 18 -42.35 -29.77 3.39
CA GLU A 18 -42.17 -30.98 4.20
C GLU A 18 -41.28 -30.70 5.43
N LYS A 19 -40.19 -29.94 5.25
CA LYS A 19 -39.35 -29.49 6.37
C LYS A 19 -40.12 -28.57 7.32
N ALA A 20 -41.01 -27.72 6.81
CA ALA A 20 -41.87 -26.88 7.62
C ALA A 20 -42.89 -27.70 8.44
N ARG A 21 -43.43 -28.78 7.87
CA ARG A 21 -44.32 -29.73 8.57
C ARG A 21 -43.57 -30.52 9.66
N GLU A 22 -42.43 -31.13 9.34
CA GLU A 22 -41.57 -31.82 10.32
C GLU A 22 -41.15 -30.87 11.46
N ALA A 23 -40.88 -29.59 11.16
CA ALA A 23 -40.54 -28.58 12.16
C ALA A 23 -41.75 -28.10 12.99
N ALA A 24 -42.97 -28.17 12.45
CA ALA A 24 -44.20 -27.92 13.19
C ALA A 24 -44.51 -29.07 14.16
N GLU A 25 -44.34 -30.32 13.73
CA GLU A 25 -44.49 -31.51 14.57
C GLU A 25 -43.46 -31.53 15.71
N GLN A 26 -42.19 -31.20 15.42
CA GLN A 26 -41.15 -31.02 16.45
C GLN A 26 -41.50 -29.92 17.46
N LYS A 27 -42.17 -28.84 17.04
CA LYS A 27 -42.64 -27.79 17.96
C LYS A 27 -43.84 -28.25 18.79
N ALA A 28 -44.71 -29.09 18.23
CA ALA A 28 -45.85 -29.69 18.96
C ALA A 28 -45.39 -30.69 20.02
N ALA A 29 -44.33 -31.46 19.75
CA ALA A 29 -43.69 -32.39 20.69
C ALA A 29 -42.85 -31.72 21.80
N VAL A 30 -42.80 -30.39 21.83
CA VAL A 30 -42.18 -29.59 22.90
C VAL A 30 -43.28 -28.80 23.63
N THR A 31 -43.81 -29.43 24.67
CA THR A 31 -44.81 -28.82 25.54
C THR A 31 -44.16 -27.93 26.60
N VAL A 32 -44.93 -27.03 27.21
CA VAL A 32 -44.44 -26.15 28.28
C VAL A 32 -45.23 -26.44 29.55
N ASP A 33 -44.53 -26.88 30.60
CA ASP A 33 -45.12 -27.09 31.92
C ASP A 33 -45.65 -25.77 32.51
N ALA A 34 -46.59 -25.83 33.45
CA ALA A 34 -47.18 -24.66 34.13
C ALA A 34 -46.17 -23.71 34.84
N LEU A 35 -44.90 -24.12 34.96
CA LEU A 35 -43.78 -23.34 35.49
C LEU A 35 -42.86 -22.76 34.39
N GLY A 36 -43.31 -22.72 33.13
CA GLY A 36 -42.55 -22.18 31.99
C GLY A 36 -41.40 -23.07 31.49
N ARG A 37 -41.27 -24.29 31.99
CA ARG A 37 -40.21 -25.23 31.60
C ARG A 37 -40.61 -26.03 30.37
N LYS A 38 -39.72 -26.10 29.37
CA LYS A 38 -39.93 -26.91 28.16
C LYS A 38 -39.75 -28.40 28.49
N LYS A 39 -40.78 -29.18 28.17
CA LYS A 39 -40.83 -30.63 28.33
C LYS A 39 -40.86 -31.27 26.95
N TRP A 40 -39.98 -32.25 26.75
CA TRP A 40 -39.74 -32.89 25.46
C TRP A 40 -40.32 -34.30 25.48
N ASP A 41 -41.13 -34.65 24.49
CA ASP A 41 -41.75 -35.97 24.42
C ASP A 41 -40.75 -37.05 23.99
N LYS A 42 -40.14 -37.70 24.99
CA LYS A 42 -39.05 -38.67 24.82
C LYS A 42 -39.29 -39.72 23.73
N ALA A 43 -40.52 -40.20 23.59
CA ALA A 43 -40.88 -41.20 22.59
C ALA A 43 -40.86 -40.67 21.14
N PHE A 44 -41.18 -39.39 20.93
CA PHE A 44 -41.10 -38.74 19.61
C PHE A 44 -39.63 -38.52 19.23
N PHE A 45 -38.83 -37.99 20.14
CA PHE A 45 -37.40 -37.74 19.89
C PHE A 45 -36.56 -39.01 19.79
N ALA A 46 -36.93 -40.10 20.47
CA ALA A 46 -36.31 -41.41 20.28
C ALA A 46 -36.55 -41.94 18.86
N LYS A 47 -37.81 -42.02 18.41
CA LYS A 47 -38.15 -42.45 17.04
C LYS A 47 -37.47 -41.59 15.98
N LYS A 48 -37.43 -40.27 16.18
CA LYS A 48 -36.76 -39.35 15.25
C LYS A 48 -35.25 -39.61 15.17
N ALA A 49 -34.60 -39.96 16.28
CA ALA A 49 -33.19 -40.35 16.29
C ALA A 49 -32.98 -41.68 15.56
N ASP A 50 -33.83 -42.68 15.79
CA ASP A 50 -33.78 -43.98 15.11
C ASP A 50 -34.00 -43.83 13.59
N GLU A 51 -34.91 -42.94 13.16
CA GLU A 51 -35.18 -42.62 11.76
C GLU A 51 -34.01 -41.87 11.10
N GLU A 52 -33.38 -40.92 11.81
CA GLU A 52 -32.19 -40.21 11.33
C GLU A 52 -30.96 -41.14 11.22
N GLU A 53 -30.78 -42.07 12.16
CA GLU A 53 -29.74 -43.10 12.10
C GLU A 53 -29.98 -44.08 10.94
N GLN A 54 -31.23 -44.50 10.70
CA GLN A 54 -31.58 -45.33 9.55
C GLN A 54 -31.39 -44.60 8.22
N GLU A 55 -31.78 -43.32 8.12
CA GLU A 55 -31.52 -42.49 6.94
C GLU A 55 -29.99 -42.34 6.69
N GLU A 56 -29.17 -42.14 7.73
CA GLU A 56 -27.72 -42.03 7.59
C GLU A 56 -27.05 -43.37 7.22
N ALA A 57 -27.46 -44.47 7.83
CA ALA A 57 -27.00 -45.82 7.47
C ALA A 57 -27.36 -46.19 6.02
N LEU A 58 -28.58 -45.87 5.57
CA LEU A 58 -28.98 -46.06 4.17
C LEU A 58 -28.19 -45.18 3.20
N ARG A 59 -27.90 -43.92 3.56
CA ARG A 59 -27.04 -43.03 2.75
C ARG A 59 -25.61 -43.58 2.63
N TYR A 60 -25.05 -44.08 3.73
CA TYR A 60 -23.73 -44.72 3.76
C TYR A 60 -23.68 -45.98 2.88
N LEU A 61 -24.65 -46.89 3.03
CA LEU A 61 -24.76 -48.11 2.20
C LEU A 61 -24.95 -47.81 0.72
N LYS A 62 -25.68 -46.74 0.37
CA LYS A 62 -25.92 -46.33 -1.02
C LYS A 62 -24.72 -45.60 -1.67
N GLY A 63 -23.60 -45.46 -0.94
CA GLY A 63 -22.40 -44.75 -1.40
C GLY A 63 -22.61 -43.25 -1.64
N LEU A 64 -23.74 -42.69 -1.17
CA LEU A 64 -24.09 -41.31 -1.37
C LEU A 64 -23.35 -40.45 -0.35
N LYS A 65 -22.16 -39.99 -0.77
CA LYS A 65 -21.48 -38.84 -0.17
C LYS A 65 -22.48 -37.71 0.05
N ARG A 66 -22.38 -37.02 1.20
CA ARG A 66 -23.25 -35.86 1.49
C ARG A 66 -23.03 -34.80 0.40
N GLU A 67 -24.00 -33.91 0.16
CA GLU A 67 -23.82 -32.84 -0.84
C GLU A 67 -22.55 -32.00 -0.59
N ASN A 68 -22.17 -31.83 0.67
CA ASN A 68 -20.93 -31.17 1.11
C ASN A 68 -19.62 -31.97 0.84
N ASP A 69 -19.72 -33.25 0.48
CA ASP A 69 -18.59 -34.14 0.18
C ASP A 69 -18.31 -34.26 -1.34
N THR A 70 -19.05 -33.52 -2.18
CA THR A 70 -18.65 -33.30 -3.58
C THR A 70 -17.31 -32.52 -3.60
N PRO A 71 -16.28 -32.98 -4.34
CA PRO A 71 -15.02 -32.24 -4.40
C PRO A 71 -15.21 -30.92 -5.17
N VAL A 72 -15.54 -29.85 -4.44
CA VAL A 72 -15.52 -28.48 -4.99
C VAL A 72 -14.13 -28.23 -5.56
N GLU A 73 -14.05 -28.00 -6.87
CA GLU A 73 -12.80 -27.70 -7.57
C GLU A 73 -12.26 -26.36 -7.07
N ARG A 74 -11.41 -26.42 -6.06
CA ARG A 74 -10.76 -25.25 -5.47
C ARG A 74 -9.82 -24.63 -6.48
N ALA A 75 -9.87 -23.30 -6.57
CA ALA A 75 -8.99 -22.54 -7.44
C ALA A 75 -7.51 -22.84 -7.12
N PRO A 76 -6.63 -22.90 -8.13
CA PRO A 76 -5.20 -23.05 -7.89
C PRO A 76 -4.65 -21.83 -7.14
N LEU A 77 -3.51 -22.01 -6.46
CA LEU A 77 -2.93 -20.97 -5.61
C LEU A 77 -2.60 -19.72 -6.44
N ARG A 78 -3.21 -18.59 -6.07
CA ARG A 78 -2.94 -17.28 -6.69
C ARG A 78 -1.94 -16.49 -5.86
N GLN A 79 -1.14 -15.67 -6.54
CA GLN A 79 -0.25 -14.71 -5.87
C GLN A 79 -1.08 -13.66 -5.14
N ARG A 80 -0.69 -13.32 -3.91
CA ARG A 80 -1.31 -12.24 -3.13
C ARG A 80 -1.00 -10.88 -3.75
N THR A 81 -2.03 -10.06 -3.95
CA THR A 81 -1.94 -8.69 -4.48
C THR A 81 -1.71 -7.63 -3.40
N GLU A 82 -2.23 -7.84 -2.20
CA GLU A 82 -2.09 -6.92 -1.06
C GLU A 82 -0.80 -7.16 -0.28
N VAL A 83 -0.02 -6.10 -0.05
CA VAL A 83 1.13 -6.14 0.87
C VAL A 83 0.64 -6.25 2.33
N VAL A 84 1.33 -7.04 3.15
CA VAL A 84 1.00 -7.19 4.58
C VAL A 84 1.78 -6.17 5.39
N ASP A 85 1.14 -5.04 5.67
CA ASP A 85 1.76 -3.97 6.47
C ASP A 85 1.74 -4.32 7.97
N LEU A 86 2.77 -5.05 8.43
CA LEU A 86 2.93 -5.46 9.83
C LEU A 86 3.27 -4.27 10.76
N GLU A 87 3.79 -3.17 10.19
CA GLU A 87 4.35 -2.05 10.93
C GLU A 87 3.30 -1.06 11.48
N LYS A 88 2.04 -1.17 11.05
CA LYS A 88 0.96 -0.20 11.34
C LYS A 88 0.70 0.06 12.82
N ASP A 89 1.04 -0.88 13.70
CA ASP A 89 0.83 -0.78 15.15
C ASP A 89 2.13 -0.67 15.98
N LEU A 90 3.29 -0.49 15.33
CA LEU A 90 4.54 -0.21 16.04
C LEU A 90 4.43 1.09 16.87
N GLY A 91 4.96 1.04 18.09
CA GLY A 91 4.93 2.17 19.05
C GLY A 91 3.56 2.46 19.69
N LYS A 92 2.45 1.85 19.26
CA LYS A 92 1.11 2.14 19.76
C LYS A 92 0.74 1.24 20.95
N ARG A 93 0.62 1.82 22.14
CA ARG A 93 0.06 1.14 23.33
C ARG A 93 -1.47 1.27 23.34
N LYS A 94 -2.18 0.15 23.39
CA LYS A 94 -3.66 0.08 23.45
C LYS A 94 -4.08 -0.59 24.76
N LEU A 95 -5.05 -0.01 25.48
CA LEU A 95 -5.66 -0.64 26.66
C LEU A 95 -6.65 -1.71 26.20
N ILE A 96 -6.34 -2.96 26.51
CA ILE A 96 -7.20 -4.11 26.20
C ILE A 96 -8.05 -4.41 27.44
N THR A 97 -9.37 -4.25 27.31
CA THR A 97 -10.33 -4.67 28.34
C THR A 97 -11.13 -5.86 27.85
N GLU A 98 -11.72 -6.66 28.75
CA GLU A 98 -12.47 -7.87 28.40
C GLU A 98 -13.67 -7.61 27.45
N ARG A 99 -14.20 -6.38 27.46
CA ARG A 99 -15.28 -5.95 26.56
C ARG A 99 -14.81 -5.55 25.15
N THR A 100 -13.49 -5.49 24.90
CA THR A 100 -12.98 -5.21 23.55
C THR A 100 -13.22 -6.40 22.63
N VAL A 101 -13.74 -6.12 21.43
CA VAL A 101 -13.93 -7.12 20.37
C VAL A 101 -12.58 -7.80 20.09
N LYS A 102 -12.57 -9.13 19.90
CA LYS A 102 -11.35 -9.93 19.65
C LYS A 102 -10.42 -9.33 18.57
N LYS A 103 -10.99 -8.69 17.54
CA LYS A 103 -10.27 -7.93 16.48
C LYS A 103 -9.36 -6.80 16.99
N HIS A 104 -9.55 -6.35 18.23
CA HIS A 104 -8.86 -5.23 18.86
C HIS A 104 -8.09 -5.62 20.13
N GLN A 105 -8.05 -6.91 20.50
CA GLN A 105 -7.38 -7.42 21.71
C GLN A 105 -5.84 -7.48 21.60
N GLY A 106 -5.24 -6.71 20.69
CA GLY A 106 -3.79 -6.66 20.44
C GLY A 106 -3.27 -7.85 19.62
N GLY A 107 -2.31 -7.59 18.72
CA GLY A 107 -1.81 -8.58 17.77
C GLY A 107 -2.54 -8.57 16.43
N TYR A 108 -2.22 -9.55 15.58
CA TYR A 108 -2.68 -9.66 14.20
C TYR A 108 -3.97 -10.49 14.11
N TRP A 109 -4.99 -9.94 13.43
CA TRP A 109 -6.29 -10.58 13.30
C TRP A 109 -6.49 -11.20 11.91
N CYS A 110 -6.82 -12.49 11.86
CA CYS A 110 -7.22 -13.15 10.61
C CYS A 110 -8.75 -13.09 10.43
N LYS A 111 -9.23 -12.43 9.36
CA LYS A 111 -10.67 -12.32 9.04
C LYS A 111 -11.32 -13.65 8.63
N VAL A 112 -10.54 -14.57 8.05
CA VAL A 112 -11.05 -15.83 7.45
C VAL A 112 -11.17 -16.95 8.49
N CYS A 113 -10.30 -16.95 9.50
CA CYS A 113 -10.20 -18.01 10.50
C CYS A 113 -10.62 -17.56 11.91
N GLU A 114 -11.06 -16.31 12.05
CA GLU A 114 -11.49 -15.66 13.30
C GLU A 114 -10.52 -15.82 14.49
N CYS A 115 -9.23 -15.91 14.20
CA CYS A 115 -8.17 -16.09 15.19
C CYS A 115 -7.33 -14.82 15.36
N LEU A 116 -6.81 -14.66 16.58
CA LEU A 116 -5.86 -13.63 16.98
C LEU A 116 -4.49 -14.29 17.14
N LEU A 117 -3.49 -13.78 16.43
CA LEU A 117 -2.10 -14.23 16.49
C LEU A 117 -1.25 -13.10 17.07
N LYS A 118 -0.44 -13.40 18.08
CA LYS A 118 0.32 -12.39 18.82
C LYS A 118 1.58 -11.96 18.05
N ASP A 119 2.22 -12.91 17.37
CA ASP A 119 3.48 -12.72 16.67
C ASP A 119 3.29 -12.56 15.16
N SER A 120 4.16 -11.77 14.54
CA SER A 120 4.13 -11.48 13.10
C SER A 120 4.46 -12.69 12.24
N GLN A 121 5.45 -13.49 12.66
CA GLN A 121 5.85 -14.73 11.98
C GLN A 121 4.69 -15.73 11.97
N SER A 122 4.10 -16.01 13.14
CA SER A 122 2.94 -16.89 13.25
C SER A 122 1.74 -16.41 12.43
N TYR A 123 1.54 -15.10 12.28
CA TYR A 123 0.49 -14.55 11.40
C TYR A 123 0.76 -14.81 9.92
N LEU A 124 2.01 -14.68 9.46
CA LEU A 124 2.40 -15.03 8.09
C LEU A 124 2.29 -16.54 7.82
N ASP A 125 2.70 -17.38 8.78
CA ASP A 125 2.56 -18.83 8.68
C ASP A 125 1.08 -19.26 8.68
N HIS A 126 0.24 -18.58 9.47
CA HIS A 126 -1.20 -18.80 9.47
C HIS A 126 -1.84 -18.43 8.13
N LEU A 127 -1.48 -17.29 7.53
CA LEU A 127 -1.94 -16.87 6.21
C LEU A 127 -1.51 -17.85 5.11
N ASN A 128 -0.32 -18.44 5.22
CA ASN A 128 0.15 -19.49 4.30
C ASN A 128 -0.37 -20.89 4.66
N GLY A 129 -1.10 -21.01 5.78
CA GLY A 129 -1.60 -22.27 6.32
C GLY A 129 -2.61 -22.95 5.40
N ARG A 130 -2.55 -24.29 5.33
CA ARG A 130 -3.43 -25.11 4.48
C ARG A 130 -4.91 -24.85 4.77
N ASP A 131 -5.28 -24.65 6.03
CA ASP A 131 -6.67 -24.46 6.45
C ASP A 131 -7.18 -23.03 6.16
N HIS A 132 -6.31 -22.02 6.25
CA HIS A 132 -6.62 -20.66 5.80
C HIS A 132 -6.87 -20.62 4.29
N ASN A 133 -5.97 -21.21 3.50
CA ASN A 133 -6.12 -21.30 2.04
C ASN A 133 -7.34 -22.15 1.63
N ARG A 134 -7.64 -23.22 2.37
CA ARG A 134 -8.85 -24.03 2.20
C ARG A 134 -10.13 -23.22 2.43
N ASN A 135 -10.17 -22.38 3.46
CA ASN A 135 -11.31 -21.51 3.76
C ASN A 135 -11.45 -20.36 2.74
N MET A 136 -10.35 -19.89 2.13
CA MET A 136 -10.39 -18.99 0.97
C MET A 136 -10.76 -19.69 -0.36
N GLY A 137 -11.08 -20.99 -0.34
CA GLY A 137 -11.45 -21.74 -1.55
C GLY A 137 -10.28 -22.03 -2.49
N MET A 138 -9.03 -21.87 -2.03
CA MET A 138 -7.82 -22.16 -2.80
C MET A 138 -7.24 -23.53 -2.44
N ASN A 139 -6.47 -24.09 -3.36
CA ASN A 139 -5.63 -25.26 -3.13
C ASN A 139 -4.15 -24.85 -3.14
N MET A 140 -3.30 -25.51 -2.34
CA MET A 140 -1.84 -25.28 -2.30
C MET A 140 -1.11 -25.68 -3.60
N ARG A 141 -1.83 -26.17 -4.62
CA ARG A 141 -1.27 -26.55 -5.92
C ARG A 141 -1.19 -25.31 -6.80
N VAL A 142 0.02 -25.02 -7.29
CA VAL A 142 0.30 -23.94 -8.25
C VAL A 142 0.05 -24.46 -9.68
N GLU A 143 -0.44 -23.59 -10.57
CA GLU A 143 -0.55 -23.89 -12.01
C GLU A 143 0.84 -24.18 -12.61
N LYS A 144 0.94 -25.17 -13.51
CA LYS A 144 2.12 -25.32 -14.35
C LYS A 144 2.09 -24.27 -15.46
N VAL A 145 3.11 -23.42 -15.51
CA VAL A 145 3.19 -22.26 -16.42
C VAL A 145 4.03 -22.61 -17.65
N SER A 146 3.60 -22.18 -18.85
CA SER A 146 4.36 -22.32 -20.09
C SER A 146 5.51 -21.32 -20.20
N VAL A 147 6.48 -21.60 -21.06
CA VAL A 147 7.68 -20.74 -21.24
C VAL A 147 7.30 -19.32 -21.67
N ASP A 148 6.26 -19.16 -22.49
CA ASP A 148 5.89 -17.85 -23.05
C ASP A 148 5.28 -16.92 -21.99
N ARG A 149 4.43 -17.46 -21.09
CA ARG A 149 3.90 -16.73 -19.92
C ARG A 149 4.99 -16.35 -18.91
N VAL A 150 6.16 -17.00 -18.96
CA VAL A 150 7.37 -16.58 -18.20
C VAL A 150 8.10 -15.44 -18.92
N LYS A 151 8.24 -15.48 -20.26
CA LYS A 151 8.82 -14.38 -21.04
C LYS A 151 8.03 -13.07 -20.83
N GLU A 152 6.71 -13.13 -20.99
CA GLU A 152 5.79 -12.00 -20.76
C GLU A 152 6.01 -11.37 -19.38
N LYS A 153 5.96 -12.17 -18.31
CA LYS A 153 6.22 -11.71 -16.95
C LYS A 153 7.62 -11.14 -16.74
N LEU A 154 8.65 -11.72 -17.37
CA LEU A 154 10.01 -11.17 -17.29
C LEU A 154 10.14 -9.83 -18.01
N GLU A 155 9.39 -9.61 -19.10
CA GLU A 155 9.32 -8.32 -19.77
C GLU A 155 8.53 -7.28 -18.97
N GLU A 156 7.39 -7.66 -18.37
CA GLU A 156 6.66 -6.83 -17.42
C GLU A 156 7.54 -6.41 -16.24
N MET A 157 8.23 -7.36 -15.60
CA MET A 157 9.14 -7.07 -14.50
C MET A 157 10.32 -6.18 -14.92
N LYS A 158 10.85 -6.34 -16.14
CA LYS A 158 11.87 -5.43 -16.71
C LYS A 158 11.32 -4.02 -16.97
N LYS A 159 10.07 -3.90 -17.46
CA LYS A 159 9.39 -2.60 -17.65
C LYS A 159 9.18 -1.91 -16.30
N LEU A 160 8.61 -2.60 -15.31
CA LEU A 160 8.41 -2.09 -13.95
C LEU A 160 9.73 -1.72 -13.26
N ALA A 161 10.81 -2.50 -13.45
CA ALA A 161 12.13 -2.16 -12.93
C ALA A 161 12.71 -0.89 -13.59
N ARG A 162 12.53 -0.73 -14.91
CA ARG A 162 12.93 0.50 -15.63
C ARG A 162 12.09 1.71 -15.19
N GLU A 163 10.79 1.54 -14.99
CA GLU A 163 9.91 2.61 -14.51
C GLU A 163 10.25 3.04 -13.09
N LYS A 164 10.59 2.10 -12.19
CA LYS A 164 11.10 2.42 -10.85
C LYS A 164 12.42 3.18 -10.93
N ALA A 165 13.43 2.63 -11.62
CA ALA A 165 14.71 3.32 -11.80
C ALA A 165 14.54 4.72 -12.44
N GLN A 166 13.61 4.89 -13.39
CA GLN A 166 13.29 6.19 -13.94
C GLN A 166 12.61 7.13 -12.94
N LYS A 167 11.77 6.64 -12.02
CA LYS A 167 11.18 7.44 -10.95
C LYS A 167 12.25 7.87 -9.96
N ASP A 168 13.08 6.93 -9.50
CA ASP A 168 14.20 7.19 -8.60
C ASP A 168 15.10 8.30 -9.19
N THR A 169 15.53 8.14 -10.46
CA THR A 169 16.33 9.20 -11.15
C THR A 169 15.58 10.51 -11.39
N LYS A 170 14.24 10.50 -11.51
CA LYS A 170 13.46 11.73 -11.69
C LYS A 170 13.28 12.46 -10.37
N GLU A 171 13.11 11.74 -9.26
CA GLU A 171 13.09 12.32 -7.92
C GLU A 171 14.46 12.96 -7.62
N ASP A 172 15.56 12.26 -7.90
CA ASP A 172 16.93 12.80 -7.80
C ASP A 172 17.17 14.04 -8.70
N VAL A 173 16.63 14.06 -9.93
CA VAL A 173 16.76 15.19 -10.86
C VAL A 173 15.89 16.37 -10.44
N ILE A 174 14.66 16.15 -9.98
CA ILE A 174 13.76 17.20 -9.47
C ILE A 174 14.40 17.88 -8.26
N ASP A 175 15.01 17.13 -7.34
CA ASP A 175 15.72 17.70 -6.20
C ASP A 175 16.96 18.50 -6.62
N ARG A 176 17.70 18.04 -7.64
CA ARG A 176 18.82 18.79 -8.23
C ARG A 176 18.37 20.10 -8.88
N GLU A 177 17.35 20.06 -9.72
CA GLU A 177 16.81 21.23 -10.41
C GLU A 177 16.23 22.25 -9.41
N ALA A 178 15.46 21.79 -8.42
CA ALA A 178 14.90 22.65 -7.36
C ALA A 178 15.98 23.32 -6.48
N VAL A 179 17.12 22.66 -6.24
CA VAL A 179 18.28 23.28 -5.58
C VAL A 179 18.94 24.31 -6.49
N GLN A 180 19.02 24.03 -7.80
CA GLN A 180 19.68 24.89 -8.77
C GLN A 180 18.89 26.19 -9.04
N GLU A 181 17.57 26.12 -9.17
CA GLU A 181 16.70 27.31 -9.26
C GLU A 181 16.82 28.23 -8.03
N ARG A 182 16.89 27.65 -6.82
CA ARG A 182 17.10 28.42 -5.58
C ARG A 182 18.43 29.17 -5.59
N LEU A 183 19.51 28.52 -6.05
CA LEU A 183 20.82 29.15 -6.19
C LEU A 183 20.82 30.27 -7.23
N GLU A 184 20.11 30.12 -8.34
CA GLU A 184 19.95 31.18 -9.34
C GLU A 184 19.12 32.36 -8.82
N HIS A 185 18.06 32.11 -8.05
CA HIS A 185 17.27 33.19 -7.42
C HIS A 185 18.15 34.05 -6.51
N ILE A 186 18.92 33.39 -5.63
CA ILE A 186 19.87 34.06 -4.73
C ILE A 186 20.89 34.90 -5.51
N LYS A 187 21.48 34.36 -6.58
CA LYS A 187 22.42 35.10 -7.45
C LYS A 187 21.77 36.33 -8.10
N ARG A 188 20.55 36.20 -8.65
CA ARG A 188 19.81 37.32 -9.27
C ARG A 188 19.47 38.42 -8.26
N GLU A 189 19.15 38.07 -7.01
CA GLU A 189 18.91 39.06 -5.96
C GLU A 189 20.20 39.76 -5.54
N GLU A 190 21.30 39.02 -5.35
CA GLU A 190 22.62 39.62 -5.08
C GLU A 190 23.06 40.59 -6.18
N GLU A 191 22.85 40.26 -7.45
CA GLU A 191 23.19 41.13 -8.58
C GLU A 191 22.37 42.41 -8.60
N LYS A 192 21.06 42.32 -8.41
CA LYS A 192 20.17 43.49 -8.25
C LYS A 192 20.63 44.35 -7.08
N ASP A 193 21.04 43.77 -5.95
CA ASP A 193 21.55 44.52 -4.81
C ASP A 193 22.95 45.13 -5.05
N LYS A 194 23.83 44.44 -5.78
CA LYS A 194 25.11 44.99 -6.25
C LYS A 194 24.87 46.19 -7.20
N GLN A 195 23.89 46.12 -8.10
CA GLN A 195 23.48 47.22 -8.97
C GLN A 195 22.90 48.40 -8.15
N ARG A 196 21.91 48.17 -7.28
CA ARG A 196 21.34 49.20 -6.39
C ARG A 196 22.41 49.87 -5.51
N LYS A 197 23.41 49.12 -5.03
CA LYS A 197 24.58 49.66 -4.30
C LYS A 197 25.46 50.54 -5.21
N LYS A 198 25.73 50.14 -6.46
CA LYS A 198 26.46 50.94 -7.45
C LYS A 198 25.72 52.25 -7.79
N GLU A 199 24.41 52.20 -8.02
CA GLU A 199 23.58 53.37 -8.32
C GLU A 199 23.49 54.34 -7.14
N LYS A 200 23.24 53.85 -5.92
CA LYS A 200 23.27 54.68 -4.70
C LYS A 200 24.65 55.36 -4.52
N LYS A 201 25.76 54.69 -4.86
CA LYS A 201 27.10 55.31 -4.88
C LYS A 201 27.23 56.38 -5.98
N LYS A 202 26.77 56.13 -7.22
CA LYS A 202 26.75 57.10 -8.32
C LYS A 202 25.92 58.34 -7.97
N LEU A 203 24.71 58.17 -7.45
CA LEU A 203 23.83 59.27 -7.05
C LEU A 203 24.40 60.09 -5.89
N LYS A 204 25.00 59.45 -4.88
CA LYS A 204 25.72 60.16 -3.80
C LYS A 204 26.91 60.96 -4.33
N LYS A 205 27.69 60.41 -5.27
CA LYS A 205 28.76 61.16 -5.96
C LYS A 205 28.21 62.35 -6.74
N ARG A 206 27.11 62.18 -7.49
CA ARG A 206 26.46 63.26 -8.25
C ARG A 206 25.98 64.38 -7.33
N LYS A 207 25.20 64.06 -6.29
CA LYS A 207 24.74 65.04 -5.29
C LYS A 207 25.89 65.75 -4.57
N LYS A 208 27.00 65.05 -4.25
CA LYS A 208 28.17 65.69 -3.64
C LYS A 208 28.90 66.64 -4.61
N ARG A 209 28.97 66.31 -5.91
CA ARG A 209 29.54 67.18 -6.95
C ARG A 209 28.65 68.40 -7.21
N GLU A 210 27.35 68.19 -7.28
CA GLU A 210 26.31 69.21 -7.45
C GLU A 210 26.29 70.21 -6.27
N ALA A 211 26.41 69.72 -5.03
CA ALA A 211 26.55 70.56 -3.84
C ALA A 211 27.91 71.31 -3.74
N LEU A 212 28.93 70.89 -4.51
CA LEU A 212 30.26 71.52 -4.51
C LEU A 212 30.43 72.56 -5.62
N TYR A 213 29.73 72.42 -6.75
CA TYR A 213 29.87 73.27 -7.95
C TYR A 213 28.61 74.01 -8.39
N GLY A 214 27.47 73.78 -7.73
CA GLY A 214 26.20 74.49 -7.99
C GLY A 214 25.39 73.96 -9.18
N PRO A 215 24.07 74.25 -9.23
CA PRO A 215 23.18 73.78 -10.29
C PRO A 215 23.37 74.62 -11.57
N GLY A 216 24.30 74.20 -12.42
CA GLY A 216 24.58 74.85 -13.71
C GLY A 216 25.80 74.33 -14.46
N TYR A 217 26.75 73.69 -13.77
CA TYR A 217 27.98 73.15 -14.39
C TYR A 217 27.75 71.79 -15.08
N LEU A 218 26.88 71.74 -16.09
CA LEU A 218 26.64 70.53 -16.89
C LEU A 218 26.18 70.84 -18.33
N SER A 219 27.05 71.47 -19.13
CA SER A 219 26.78 71.69 -20.56
C SER A 219 27.99 71.56 -21.51
N THR A 220 29.21 71.32 -21.02
CA THR A 220 30.43 71.30 -21.85
C THR A 220 31.47 70.28 -21.35
N LYS A 221 31.27 69.00 -21.72
CA LYS A 221 32.31 67.99 -22.10
C LYS A 221 31.73 66.58 -22.13
N GLU A 222 30.98 66.30 -23.19
CA GLU A 222 31.01 65.03 -23.92
C GLU A 222 31.46 65.51 -25.31
N GLU A 223 32.76 65.49 -25.60
CA GLU A 223 33.52 64.47 -26.35
C GLU A 223 35.03 64.84 -26.26
N ASP A 224 36.02 63.98 -26.46
CA ASP A 224 36.14 62.51 -26.32
C ASP A 224 37.66 62.17 -26.18
N GLU A 225 38.05 60.89 -25.99
CA GLU A 225 39.32 60.27 -26.47
C GLU A 225 39.40 58.77 -26.06
N PRO A 226 40.07 57.90 -26.84
CA PRO A 226 39.82 56.45 -26.84
C PRO A 226 40.75 55.64 -25.92
N ALA A 227 40.42 54.35 -25.77
CA ALA A 227 41.35 53.34 -25.26
C ALA A 227 41.23 52.06 -26.11
N GLU A 228 42.19 51.85 -27.02
CA GLU A 228 42.35 50.58 -27.73
C GLU A 228 42.86 49.46 -26.81
N GLY A 229 42.46 48.22 -27.14
CA GLY A 229 43.35 47.06 -27.10
C GLY A 229 43.72 46.45 -25.75
N GLY A 230 43.35 45.18 -25.53
CA GLY A 230 43.95 44.38 -24.45
C GLY A 230 43.15 43.16 -24.04
N THR A 231 43.31 42.03 -24.73
CA THR A 231 42.86 40.72 -24.24
C THR A 231 43.72 40.27 -23.06
N ALA A 232 43.17 40.23 -21.83
CA ALA A 232 43.88 39.73 -20.65
C ALA A 232 42.93 39.03 -19.65
N THR A 233 42.90 37.70 -19.78
CA THR A 233 42.87 36.65 -18.73
C THR A 233 42.28 36.94 -17.33
N GLU A 234 41.60 35.92 -16.81
CA GLU A 234 40.92 35.86 -15.49
C GLU A 234 41.80 36.16 -14.26
N SER A 235 43.13 36.28 -14.41
CA SER A 235 44.07 36.56 -13.31
C SER A 235 43.87 37.91 -12.62
N SER A 236 43.39 38.93 -13.34
CA SER A 236 43.30 40.30 -12.80
C SER A 236 42.25 40.46 -11.68
N HIS A 237 41.20 39.63 -11.67
CA HIS A 237 40.19 39.63 -10.61
C HIS A 237 40.71 38.94 -9.34
N ASP A 238 41.39 37.81 -9.48
CA ASP A 238 42.03 37.10 -8.37
C ASP A 238 43.18 37.91 -7.76
N GLU A 239 43.97 38.60 -8.58
CA GLU A 239 45.05 39.47 -8.10
C GLU A 239 44.51 40.68 -7.33
N LEU A 240 43.39 41.27 -7.75
CA LEU A 240 42.70 42.31 -6.97
C LEU A 240 42.19 41.77 -5.62
N MET A 241 41.65 40.55 -5.59
CA MET A 241 41.17 39.89 -4.36
C MET A 241 42.33 39.57 -3.40
N ARG A 242 43.49 39.18 -3.95
CA ARG A 242 44.73 38.91 -3.22
C ARG A 242 45.34 40.19 -2.62
N ILE A 243 45.36 41.29 -3.38
CA ILE A 243 45.80 42.62 -2.92
C ILE A 243 44.83 43.19 -1.85
N MET A 244 43.54 42.88 -1.92
CA MET A 244 42.56 43.23 -0.88
C MET A 244 42.56 42.30 0.35
N GLY A 245 43.54 41.39 0.47
CA GLY A 245 43.74 40.57 1.66
C GLY A 245 42.71 39.45 1.86
N ILE A 246 41.87 39.15 0.87
CA ILE A 246 40.90 38.04 0.91
C ILE A 246 41.58 36.77 0.37
N SER A 247 42.72 36.41 0.98
CA SER A 247 43.36 35.11 0.75
C SER A 247 42.63 34.04 1.58
N GLY A 248 42.23 32.95 0.92
CA GLY A 248 41.27 31.97 1.43
C GLY A 248 41.52 31.45 2.85
N PHE A 249 40.48 31.50 3.67
CA PHE A 249 40.39 30.72 4.91
C PHE A 249 39.95 29.29 4.57
N GLY A 250 40.89 28.34 4.62
CA GLY A 250 40.64 26.89 4.73
C GLY A 250 40.17 26.17 3.45
N GLY A 251 41.06 25.35 2.86
CA GLY A 251 40.77 24.60 1.63
C GLY A 251 41.45 23.22 1.49
N SER A 252 42.18 22.75 2.50
CA SER A 252 42.58 21.33 2.72
C SER A 252 43.26 21.20 4.08
#